data_AF-A0A1J5FAE4-F1
#
_entry.id   AF-A0A1J5FAE4-F1
#
_cell.length_a   1.000
_cell.length_b   1.000
_cell.length_c   1.000
_cell.angle_alpha   90.00
_cell.angle_beta   90.00
_cell.angle_gamma   90.00
#
_symmetry.space_group_name_H-M   'P 1'
#
loop_
_entity.id
_entity.type
_entity.pdbx_description
1 polymer ?
#
loop_
_entity_poly.entity_id
_entity_poly.type
_entity_poly.pdbx_seq_one_letter_code
_entity_poly.pdbx_strand_id
1 'polypeptide(L)'
;MVSFEGHFVNRENNRSHIDIIWKHFTTSPDSFELTINGSQSFLYVTTPDYRYVEILPQKIKRQMAYHHLKEFIASTPLRWDDLELLANGYYFCDNSASPKKTLFTTAFSQMWFSITLDQPKQPTRVKTHGARGENREYQIHSWKNFNGALLPAMIEMRGPNYSGSLWVRSATHLSEKRLLDPILKNAKQHSKPSSILPLLGVGFDGEVKVPLILQMD
;
A
#
# COMPACT_ATOMS: atom_id res chain seq x y z
N MET A 1 -6.95 -6.21 9.62
CA MET A 1 -5.91 -7.13 9.13
C MET A 1 -6.43 -7.86 7.93
N VAL A 2 -5.66 -7.91 6.85
CA VAL A 2 -6.00 -8.62 5.63
C VAL A 2 -4.86 -9.56 5.29
N SER A 3 -5.16 -10.83 5.03
CA SER A 3 -4.18 -11.81 4.54
C SER A 3 -4.37 -12.02 3.05
N PHE A 4 -3.28 -11.87 2.31
CA PHE A 4 -3.20 -12.17 0.90
C PHE A 4 -2.25 -13.35 0.67
N GLU A 5 -2.50 -14.07 -0.40
CA GLU A 5 -1.59 -15.06 -0.97
C GLU A 5 -1.45 -14.79 -2.46
N GLY A 6 -0.25 -14.92 -2.99
CA GLY A 6 0.02 -14.66 -4.39
C GLY A 6 1.03 -15.62 -4.99
N HIS A 7 0.78 -15.97 -6.26
CA HIS A 7 1.62 -16.86 -7.06
C HIS A 7 1.91 -16.20 -8.39
N PHE A 8 3.19 -16.18 -8.76
CA PHE A 8 3.66 -15.41 -9.90
C PHE A 8 4.71 -16.16 -10.71
N VAL A 9 4.77 -15.83 -12.00
CA VAL A 9 5.93 -16.05 -12.87
C VAL A 9 6.64 -14.71 -13.01
N ASN A 10 7.90 -14.65 -12.57
CA ASN A 10 8.67 -13.42 -12.57
C ASN A 10 9.37 -13.15 -13.92
N ARG A 11 10.16 -12.07 -13.96
CA ARG A 11 10.88 -11.62 -15.17
C ARG A 11 11.93 -12.58 -15.69
N GLU A 12 12.41 -13.47 -14.84
CA GLU A 12 13.37 -14.52 -15.16
C GLU A 12 12.66 -15.85 -15.49
N ASN A 13 11.33 -15.81 -15.63
CA ASN A 13 10.47 -16.98 -15.85
C ASN A 13 10.48 -18.00 -14.69
N ASN A 14 10.87 -17.55 -13.50
CA ASN A 14 10.85 -18.35 -12.28
C ASN A 14 9.51 -18.19 -11.55
N ARG A 15 9.04 -19.30 -10.95
CA ARG A 15 7.86 -19.26 -10.08
C ARG A 15 8.24 -18.63 -8.75
N SER A 16 7.39 -17.75 -8.27
CA SER A 16 7.52 -17.12 -6.96
C SER A 16 6.18 -17.12 -6.24
N HIS A 17 6.24 -17.32 -4.92
CA HIS A 17 5.11 -17.34 -4.01
C HIS A 17 5.32 -16.25 -2.95
N ILE A 18 4.24 -15.57 -2.58
CA ILE A 18 4.25 -14.56 -1.53
C ILE A 18 2.99 -14.64 -0.67
N ASP A 19 3.19 -14.67 0.64
CA ASP A 19 2.16 -14.41 1.63
C ASP A 19 2.32 -12.97 2.12
N ILE A 20 1.21 -12.24 2.26
CA ILE A 20 1.20 -10.88 2.79
C ILE A 20 0.19 -10.80 3.93
N ILE A 21 0.61 -10.25 5.06
CA ILE A 21 -0.28 -9.84 6.14
C ILE A 21 -0.23 -8.33 6.23
N TRP A 22 -1.32 -7.69 5.80
CA TRP A 22 -1.51 -6.26 5.91
C TRP A 22 -2.25 -5.92 7.22
N LYS A 23 -1.60 -5.15 8.09
CA LYS A 23 -2.20 -4.58 9.28
C LYS A 23 -2.47 -3.10 9.03
N HIS A 24 -3.72 -2.84 8.71
CA HIS A 24 -4.25 -1.50 8.55
C HIS A 24 -4.86 -0.95 9.83
N PHE A 25 -4.53 0.30 10.12
CA PHE A 25 -5.06 1.09 11.22
C PHE A 25 -5.25 2.53 10.75
N THR A 26 -6.37 3.15 11.11
CA THR A 26 -6.67 4.54 10.73
C THR A 26 -5.77 5.55 11.44
N THR A 27 -5.27 5.21 12.64
CA THR A 27 -4.53 6.11 13.54
C THR A 27 -3.08 5.69 13.77
N SER A 28 -2.60 4.64 13.09
CA SER A 28 -1.22 4.17 13.23
C SER A 28 -0.62 3.79 11.86
N PRO A 29 0.70 3.64 11.77
CA PRO A 29 1.35 3.23 10.53
C PRO A 29 0.73 1.94 9.95
N ASP A 30 0.61 1.92 8.63
CA ASP A 30 0.33 0.70 7.91
C ASP A 30 1.55 -0.21 7.93
N SER A 31 1.32 -1.50 8.05
CA SER A 31 2.41 -2.49 8.02
C SER A 31 2.06 -3.73 7.21
N PHE A 32 3.06 -4.23 6.49
CA PHE A 32 2.97 -5.39 5.62
C PHE A 32 4.06 -6.38 6.03
N GLU A 33 3.66 -7.50 6.61
CA GLU A 33 4.55 -8.64 6.81
C GLU A 33 4.49 -9.52 5.57
N LEU A 34 5.62 -9.70 4.91
CA LEU A 34 5.73 -10.44 3.66
C LEU A 34 6.60 -11.67 3.87
N THR A 35 6.17 -12.80 3.33
CA THR A 35 6.96 -14.05 3.30
C THR A 35 7.04 -14.53 1.86
N ILE A 36 8.25 -14.60 1.32
CA ILE A 36 8.55 -14.98 -0.06
C ILE A 36 9.08 -16.41 -0.08
N ASN A 37 8.46 -17.27 -0.89
CA ASN A 37 8.84 -18.66 -1.07
C ASN A 37 9.04 -19.42 0.26
N GLY A 38 8.32 -19.02 1.32
CA GLY A 38 8.40 -19.63 2.65
C GLY A 38 9.70 -19.38 3.45
N SER A 39 10.64 -18.57 2.96
CA SER A 39 11.97 -18.43 3.58
C SER A 39 12.41 -16.98 3.81
N GLN A 40 12.24 -16.11 2.82
CA GLN A 40 12.66 -14.71 2.93
C GLN A 40 11.49 -13.87 3.45
N SER A 41 11.69 -13.15 4.55
CA SER A 41 10.63 -12.34 5.15
C SER A 41 11.03 -10.88 5.32
N PHE A 42 10.05 -10.00 5.11
CA PHE A 42 10.19 -8.57 5.27
C PHE A 42 9.04 -8.01 6.09
N LEU A 43 9.31 -6.95 6.83
CA LEU A 43 8.28 -6.08 7.39
C LEU A 43 8.43 -4.71 6.76
N TYR A 44 7.49 -4.33 5.90
CA TYR A 44 7.40 -2.97 5.36
C TYR A 44 6.45 -2.15 6.23
N VAL A 45 6.89 -0.97 6.67
CA VAL A 45 6.10 -0.03 7.45
C VAL A 45 6.07 1.30 6.73
N THR A 46 4.89 1.90 6.62
CA THR A 46 4.70 3.16 5.91
C THR A 46 3.74 4.11 6.63
N THR A 47 4.09 5.39 6.60
CA THR A 47 3.31 6.53 7.06
C THR A 47 3.43 7.67 6.03
N PRO A 48 2.65 8.76 6.17
CA PRO A 48 2.88 9.96 5.38
C PRO A 48 4.29 10.52 5.50
N ASP A 49 4.92 10.38 6.67
CA ASP A 49 6.18 11.06 6.99
C ASP A 49 7.42 10.18 6.78
N TYR A 50 7.28 8.86 6.90
CA TYR A 50 8.41 7.94 6.79
C TYR A 50 7.98 6.55 6.34
N ARG A 51 8.96 5.81 5.83
CA ARG A 51 8.80 4.42 5.42
C ARG A 51 10.10 3.66 5.55
N TYR A 52 10.03 2.41 5.96
CA TYR A 52 11.20 1.55 6.09
C TYR A 52 10.85 0.08 5.84
N VAL A 53 11.87 -0.69 5.48
CA VAL A 53 11.80 -2.16 5.41
C VAL A 53 12.68 -2.73 6.51
N GLU A 54 12.18 -3.71 7.23
CA GLU A 54 12.94 -4.55 8.15
C GLU A 54 13.11 -5.95 7.54
N ILE A 55 14.36 -6.39 7.37
CA ILE A 55 14.70 -7.73 6.87
C ILE A 55 14.65 -8.70 8.06
N LEU A 56 13.80 -9.71 7.95
CA LEU A 56 13.56 -10.71 8.99
C LEU A 56 14.32 -12.01 8.68
N PRO A 57 14.75 -12.77 9.71
CA PRO A 57 14.57 -12.53 11.14
C PRO A 57 15.64 -11.62 11.79
N GLN A 58 16.64 -11.15 11.04
CA GLN A 58 17.79 -10.41 11.59
C GLN A 58 17.43 -9.01 12.09
N LYS A 59 16.23 -8.51 11.80
CA LYS A 59 15.71 -7.19 12.19
C LYS A 59 16.55 -6.03 11.67
N ILE A 60 17.14 -6.20 10.49
CA ILE A 60 17.96 -5.17 9.85
C ILE A 60 17.01 -4.14 9.22
N LYS A 61 17.06 -2.89 9.68
CA LYS A 61 16.22 -1.81 9.17
C LYS A 61 16.92 -1.05 8.04
N ARG A 62 16.19 -0.84 6.95
CA ARG A 62 16.58 0.00 5.80
C ARG A 62 15.53 1.10 5.65
N GLN A 63 15.96 2.36 5.78
CA GLN A 63 15.11 3.51 5.46
C GLN A 63 14.81 3.54 3.96
N MET A 64 13.56 3.81 3.60
CA MET A 64 13.11 3.83 2.21
C MET A 64 12.78 5.26 1.75
N ALA A 65 13.60 5.82 0.87
CA ALA A 65 13.22 6.98 0.07
C ALA A 65 12.26 6.61 -1.08
N TYR A 66 11.57 7.60 -1.66
CA TYR A 66 10.61 7.41 -2.76
C TYR A 66 11.18 6.63 -3.95
N HIS A 67 12.43 6.89 -4.33
CA HIS A 67 13.02 6.19 -5.47
C HIS A 67 13.24 4.70 -5.23
N HIS A 68 13.21 4.22 -3.98
CA HIS A 68 13.26 2.79 -3.69
C HIS A 68 11.89 2.11 -3.87
N LEU A 69 10.78 2.87 -3.94
CA LEU A 69 9.44 2.28 -4.07
C LEU A 69 9.27 1.51 -5.38
N LYS A 70 9.99 1.93 -6.42
CA LYS A 70 10.05 1.24 -7.71
C LYS A 70 10.79 -0.10 -7.67
N GLU A 71 11.49 -0.44 -6.60
CA GLU A 71 12.17 -1.73 -6.47
C GLU A 71 11.17 -2.88 -6.38
N PHE A 72 11.50 -4.02 -6.99
CA PHE A 72 10.74 -5.25 -6.82
C PHE A 72 10.93 -5.83 -5.42
N ILE A 73 9.90 -6.49 -4.91
CA ILE A 73 9.95 -7.20 -3.64
C ILE A 73 10.54 -8.59 -3.90
N ALA A 74 11.84 -8.73 -3.63
CA ALA A 74 12.61 -9.94 -3.88
C ALA A 74 12.44 -10.43 -5.33
N SER A 75 12.12 -11.71 -5.52
CA SER A 75 11.92 -12.33 -6.84
C SER A 75 10.49 -12.17 -7.39
N THR A 76 9.60 -11.47 -6.69
CA THR A 76 8.21 -11.30 -7.10
C THR A 76 8.05 -10.12 -8.06
N PRO A 77 7.00 -10.10 -8.90
CA PRO A 77 6.68 -8.93 -9.71
C PRO A 77 6.03 -7.78 -8.94
N LEU A 78 5.72 -7.94 -7.65
CA LEU A 78 5.23 -6.86 -6.80
C LEU A 78 6.36 -5.88 -6.48
N ARG A 79 6.00 -4.61 -6.29
CA ARG A 79 6.90 -3.52 -5.91
C ARG A 79 6.47 -2.92 -4.59
N TRP A 80 7.38 -2.24 -3.90
CA TRP A 80 7.03 -1.52 -2.66
C TRP A 80 5.99 -0.42 -2.92
N ASP A 81 6.02 0.19 -4.11
CA ASP A 81 5.04 1.17 -4.59
C ASP A 81 3.61 0.59 -4.59
N ASP A 82 3.42 -0.71 -4.85
CA ASP A 82 2.10 -1.33 -4.85
C ASP A 82 1.49 -1.37 -3.43
N LEU A 83 2.33 -1.58 -2.41
CA LEU A 83 1.92 -1.54 -1.00
C LEU A 83 1.74 -0.10 -0.51
N GLU A 84 2.61 0.81 -0.95
CA GLU A 84 2.49 2.24 -0.66
C GLU A 84 1.17 2.79 -1.20
N LEU A 85 0.83 2.44 -2.43
CA LEU A 85 -0.42 2.85 -3.08
C LEU A 85 -1.64 2.33 -2.32
N LEU A 86 -1.59 1.09 -1.84
CA LEU A 86 -2.64 0.48 -1.05
C LEU A 86 -2.82 1.16 0.33
N ALA A 87 -1.72 1.55 0.99
CA ALA A 87 -1.76 2.19 2.31
C ALA A 87 -2.06 3.70 2.25
N ASN A 88 -1.42 4.41 1.34
CA ASN A 88 -1.31 5.86 1.33
C ASN A 88 -1.58 6.49 -0.05
N GLY A 89 -2.13 5.75 -1.01
CA GLY A 89 -2.40 6.31 -2.34
C GLY A 89 -3.29 7.55 -2.28
N TYR A 90 -2.82 8.65 -2.87
CA TYR A 90 -3.58 9.87 -3.15
C TYR A 90 -3.64 10.06 -4.66
N TYR A 91 -4.79 10.48 -5.18
CA TYR A 91 -4.96 10.72 -6.62
C TYR A 91 -5.52 12.11 -6.86
N PHE A 92 -4.96 12.77 -7.86
CA PHE A 92 -5.50 14.03 -8.35
C PHE A 92 -6.50 13.75 -9.47
N CYS A 93 -7.66 14.41 -9.41
CA CYS A 93 -8.57 14.48 -10.55
C CYS A 93 -8.06 15.57 -11.48
N ASP A 94 -7.67 15.21 -12.71
CA ASP A 94 -7.36 16.21 -13.73
C ASP A 94 -8.64 16.98 -14.09
N ASN A 95 -8.65 18.27 -13.74
CA ASN A 95 -9.55 19.33 -14.21
C ASN A 95 -11.07 19.10 -13.94
N SER A 96 -11.64 19.93 -13.06
CA SER A 96 -13.06 19.89 -12.65
C SER A 96 -14.09 20.10 -13.78
N ALA A 97 -13.65 20.51 -14.97
CA ALA A 97 -14.50 20.81 -16.11
C ALA A 97 -14.91 19.58 -16.96
N SER A 98 -14.21 18.44 -16.84
CA SER A 98 -14.53 17.20 -17.56
C SER A 98 -13.79 16.02 -16.92
N PRO A 99 -14.31 15.43 -15.83
CA PRO A 99 -13.64 14.31 -15.20
C PRO A 99 -13.74 13.09 -16.11
N LYS A 100 -12.62 12.68 -16.73
CA LYS A 100 -12.46 11.26 -17.05
C LYS A 100 -12.42 10.54 -15.70
N LYS A 101 -13.59 10.18 -15.15
CA LYS A 101 -13.80 9.60 -13.81
C LYS A 101 -12.99 8.33 -13.52
N THR A 102 -12.31 7.81 -14.54
CA THR A 102 -11.56 6.58 -14.51
C THR A 102 -10.07 6.77 -14.77
N LEU A 103 -9.57 7.99 -15.02
CA LEU A 103 -8.15 8.26 -15.16
C LEU A 103 -7.66 9.04 -13.94
N PHE A 104 -6.69 8.47 -13.25
CA PHE A 104 -6.06 9.05 -12.07
C PHE A 104 -4.59 9.31 -12.38
N THR A 105 -4.14 10.53 -12.10
CA THR A 105 -2.73 10.89 -12.13
C THR A 105 -2.17 10.80 -10.72
N THR A 106 -0.98 10.21 -10.62
CA THR A 106 -0.25 10.07 -9.38
C THR A 106 0.77 11.21 -9.25
N ALA A 107 1.22 11.50 -8.04
CA ALA A 107 2.32 12.44 -7.86
C ALA A 107 3.59 11.94 -8.59
N PHE A 108 4.37 12.86 -9.15
CA PHE A 108 5.54 12.60 -10.01
C PHE A 108 6.66 11.73 -9.37
N SER A 109 6.57 11.45 -8.06
CA SER A 109 7.53 10.64 -7.31
C SER A 109 7.19 9.15 -7.19
N GLN A 110 6.08 8.69 -7.79
CA GLN A 110 5.67 7.27 -7.81
C GLN A 110 6.13 6.57 -9.10
N MET A 111 6.22 5.23 -9.07
CA MET A 111 6.62 4.45 -10.26
C MET A 111 5.56 4.55 -11.36
N TRP A 112 4.30 4.48 -10.95
CA TRP A 112 3.14 4.69 -11.80
C TRP A 112 2.90 6.18 -11.95
N PHE A 113 2.71 6.67 -13.17
CA PHE A 113 2.33 8.05 -13.51
C PHE A 113 0.83 8.20 -13.72
N SER A 114 0.17 7.12 -14.16
CA SER A 114 -1.27 7.09 -14.29
C SER A 114 -1.85 5.72 -13.98
N ILE A 115 -3.07 5.75 -13.46
CA ILE A 115 -3.90 4.58 -13.21
C ILE A 115 -5.22 4.80 -13.93
N THR A 116 -5.59 3.87 -14.79
CA THR A 116 -6.86 3.87 -15.52
C THR A 116 -7.73 2.73 -15.04
N LEU A 117 -8.95 3.03 -14.65
CA LEU A 117 -9.98 2.07 -14.29
C LEU A 117 -10.93 1.86 -15.47
N ASP A 118 -11.59 0.72 -15.55
CA ASP A 118 -12.73 0.53 -16.46
C ASP A 118 -14.00 1.18 -15.92
N GLN A 119 -14.17 1.20 -14.61
CA GLN A 119 -15.27 1.85 -13.91
C GLN A 119 -14.82 2.42 -12.56
N PRO A 120 -15.46 3.49 -12.06
CA PRO A 120 -15.04 4.14 -10.83
C PRO A 120 -15.24 3.23 -9.62
N LYS A 121 -16.43 2.60 -9.50
CA LYS A 121 -16.77 1.70 -8.39
C LYS A 121 -16.50 0.26 -8.77
N GLN A 122 -15.77 -0.46 -7.91
CA GLN A 122 -15.48 -1.90 -8.06
C GLN A 122 -14.91 -2.25 -9.45
N PRO A 123 -13.81 -1.63 -9.89
CA PRO A 123 -13.24 -1.89 -11.22
C PRO A 123 -13.03 -3.38 -11.45
N THR A 124 -13.26 -3.83 -12.68
CA THR A 124 -12.85 -5.18 -13.10
C THR A 124 -11.47 -5.14 -13.74
N ARG A 125 -11.02 -3.96 -14.17
CA ARG A 125 -9.75 -3.78 -14.85
C ARG A 125 -9.07 -2.50 -14.41
N VAL A 126 -7.81 -2.62 -14.04
CA VAL A 126 -6.95 -1.50 -13.66
C VAL A 126 -5.71 -1.55 -14.54
N LYS A 127 -5.39 -0.45 -15.22
CA LYS A 127 -4.17 -0.31 -16.01
C LYS A 127 -3.29 0.74 -15.37
N THR A 128 -2.02 0.42 -15.20
CA THR A 128 -1.02 1.33 -14.66
C THR A 128 0.04 1.59 -15.72
N HIS A 129 0.37 2.86 -15.92
CA HIS A 129 1.43 3.31 -16.80
C HIS A 129 2.50 3.98 -15.97
N GLY A 130 3.75 3.56 -16.12
CA GLY A 130 4.85 4.03 -15.29
C GLY A 130 6.09 4.42 -16.08
N ALA A 131 7.14 4.74 -15.33
CA ALA A 131 8.42 5.15 -15.88
C ALA A 131 8.97 4.10 -16.87
N ARG A 132 9.69 4.59 -17.90
CA ARG A 132 10.34 3.77 -18.94
C ARG A 132 9.37 2.86 -19.72
N GLY A 133 8.12 3.29 -19.87
CA GLY A 133 7.11 2.55 -20.63
C GLY A 133 6.64 1.28 -19.94
N GLU A 134 6.89 1.12 -18.64
CA GLU A 134 6.33 0.02 -17.87
C GLU A 134 4.80 0.13 -17.89
N ASN A 135 4.15 -0.93 -18.35
CA ASN A 135 2.70 -1.06 -18.35
C ASN A 135 2.33 -2.32 -17.58
N ARG A 136 1.35 -2.21 -16.70
CA ARG A 136 0.82 -3.36 -15.98
C ARG A 136 -0.70 -3.29 -15.92
N GLU A 137 -1.32 -4.42 -16.19
CA GLU A 137 -2.77 -4.60 -16.13
C GLU A 137 -3.11 -5.53 -14.98
N TYR A 138 -4.11 -5.13 -14.19
CA TYR A 138 -4.73 -5.94 -13.18
C TYR A 138 -6.16 -6.27 -13.62
N GLN A 139 -6.52 -7.53 -13.59
CA GLN A 139 -7.88 -8.01 -13.78
C GLN A 139 -8.42 -8.45 -12.41
N ILE A 140 -9.45 -7.77 -11.93
CA ILE A 140 -10.14 -8.12 -10.69
C ILE A 140 -11.28 -9.06 -11.07
N HIS A 141 -11.15 -10.32 -10.66
CA HIS A 141 -12.11 -11.38 -11.01
C HIS A 141 -13.33 -11.39 -10.09
N SER A 142 -13.17 -10.96 -8.84
CA SER A 142 -14.30 -10.88 -7.92
C SER A 142 -14.06 -9.87 -6.79
N TRP A 143 -15.15 -9.24 -6.36
CA TRP A 143 -15.23 -8.44 -5.15
C TRP A 143 -16.03 -9.22 -4.10
N LYS A 144 -15.54 -9.31 -2.86
CA LYS A 144 -16.23 -10.03 -1.78
C LYS A 144 -16.23 -9.20 -0.50
N ASN A 145 -17.31 -9.34 0.26
CA ASN A 145 -17.41 -8.73 1.58
C ASN A 145 -16.69 -9.61 2.61
N PHE A 146 -15.73 -9.02 3.32
CA PHE A 146 -15.04 -9.62 4.44
C PHE A 146 -15.32 -8.81 5.70
N ASN A 147 -16.30 -9.25 6.49
CA ASN A 147 -16.66 -8.63 7.77
C ASN A 147 -16.98 -7.13 7.68
N GLY A 148 -17.72 -6.71 6.65
CA GLY A 148 -18.12 -5.31 6.44
C GLY A 148 -17.21 -4.54 5.47
N ALA A 149 -16.04 -5.07 5.11
CA ALA A 149 -15.15 -4.47 4.12
C ALA A 149 -15.28 -5.19 2.76
N LEU A 150 -15.61 -4.45 1.71
CA LEU A 150 -15.64 -4.98 0.35
C LEU A 150 -14.24 -4.93 -0.26
N LEU A 151 -13.65 -6.09 -0.55
CA LEU A 151 -12.27 -6.21 -1.05
C LEU A 151 -12.22 -6.97 -2.38
N PRO A 152 -11.23 -6.69 -3.25
CA PRO A 152 -10.97 -7.49 -4.45
C PRO A 152 -10.43 -8.84 -3.99
N ALA A 153 -11.26 -9.88 -4.08
CA ALA A 153 -10.93 -11.19 -3.53
C ALA A 153 -9.93 -11.95 -4.38
N MET A 154 -9.88 -11.69 -5.69
CA MET A 154 -8.93 -12.30 -6.62
C MET A 154 -8.54 -11.29 -7.70
N ILE A 155 -7.23 -11.08 -7.81
CA ILE A 155 -6.61 -10.13 -8.73
C ILE A 155 -5.60 -10.91 -9.56
N GLU A 156 -5.74 -10.88 -10.87
CA GLU A 156 -4.71 -11.33 -11.78
C GLU A 156 -3.87 -10.13 -12.23
N MET A 157 -2.56 -10.27 -12.27
CA MET A 157 -1.63 -9.22 -12.67
C MET A 157 -0.85 -9.67 -13.90
N ARG A 158 -0.71 -8.78 -14.89
CA ARG A 158 0.07 -9.00 -16.10
C ARG A 158 0.94 -7.78 -16.39
N GLY A 159 2.24 -8.01 -16.48
CA GLY A 159 3.21 -7.06 -17.02
C GLY A 159 3.80 -7.55 -18.34
N PRO A 160 4.80 -6.87 -18.90
CA PRO A 160 5.38 -7.23 -20.20
C PRO A 160 6.08 -8.59 -20.21
N ASN A 161 6.67 -8.97 -19.07
CA ASN A 161 7.49 -10.17 -18.91
C ASN A 161 7.27 -10.86 -17.55
N TYR A 162 6.13 -10.63 -16.91
CA TYR A 162 5.74 -11.29 -15.67
C TYR A 162 4.23 -11.39 -15.58
N SER A 163 3.74 -12.36 -14.83
CA SER A 163 2.31 -12.52 -14.58
C SER A 163 2.07 -13.24 -13.27
N GLY A 164 0.84 -13.23 -12.81
CA GLY A 164 0.41 -14.06 -11.70
C GLY A 164 -0.89 -13.60 -11.11
N SER A 165 -1.18 -14.05 -9.90
CA SER A 165 -2.42 -13.75 -9.22
C SER A 165 -2.17 -13.55 -7.73
N LEU A 166 -3.01 -12.70 -7.13
CA LEU A 166 -3.08 -12.40 -5.72
C LEU A 166 -4.54 -12.58 -5.27
N TRP A 167 -4.77 -13.21 -4.13
CA TRP A 167 -6.13 -13.34 -3.57
C TRP A 167 -6.15 -13.09 -2.07
N VAL A 168 -7.29 -12.60 -1.60
CA VAL A 168 -7.56 -12.39 -0.18
C VAL A 168 -7.96 -13.73 0.44
N ARG A 169 -7.17 -14.22 1.39
CA ARG A 169 -7.50 -15.41 2.19
C ARG A 169 -8.48 -15.11 3.30
N SER A 170 -8.26 -13.98 3.98
CA SER A 170 -9.09 -13.57 5.12
C SER A 170 -8.96 -12.08 5.37
N ALA A 171 -10.00 -11.48 5.93
CA ALA A 171 -9.93 -10.14 6.51
C ALA A 171 -10.65 -10.12 7.85
N THR A 172 -10.00 -9.53 8.85
CA THR A 172 -10.51 -9.44 10.23
C THR A 172 -10.30 -8.04 10.75
N HIS A 173 -11.26 -7.54 11.53
CA HIS A 173 -11.08 -6.28 12.25
C HIS A 173 -9.99 -6.45 13.30
N LEU A 174 -9.01 -5.55 13.27
CA LEU A 174 -8.05 -5.44 14.35
C LEU A 174 -8.74 -4.63 15.45
N SER A 175 -8.89 -5.22 16.64
CA SER A 175 -9.20 -4.41 17.82
C SER A 175 -8.02 -3.49 18.08
N GLU A 176 -8.27 -2.20 18.26
CA GLU A 176 -7.26 -1.17 18.52
C GLU A 176 -6.61 -1.35 19.91
N LYS A 177 -5.91 -2.46 20.13
CA LYS A 177 -4.87 -2.49 21.17
C LYS A 177 -3.71 -1.69 20.62
N ARG A 178 -3.70 -0.38 20.92
CA ARG A 178 -2.65 0.61 20.61
C ARG A 178 -1.27 -0.04 20.47
N LEU A 179 -0.88 -0.36 19.24
CA LEU A 179 0.51 -0.61 18.91
C LEU A 179 1.19 0.75 18.96
N LEU A 180 1.69 1.10 20.14
CA LEU A 180 2.54 2.27 20.33
C LEU A 180 3.69 2.16 19.35
N ASP A 181 3.77 3.14 18.45
CA ASP A 181 4.86 3.32 17.50
C ASP A 181 6.21 3.15 18.24
N PRO A 182 7.04 2.16 17.85
CA PRO A 182 8.34 1.92 18.47
C PRO A 182 9.26 3.14 18.42
N ILE A 183 9.09 4.01 17.42
CA ILE A 183 9.90 5.22 17.24
C ILE A 183 9.46 6.30 18.24
N LEU A 184 8.15 6.50 18.43
CA LEU A 184 7.61 7.40 19.45
C LEU A 184 7.85 6.92 20.89
N LYS A 185 8.03 5.61 21.11
CA LYS A 185 8.40 5.07 22.42
C LYS A 185 9.76 5.60 22.92
N ASN A 186 10.72 5.76 22.01
CA ASN A 186 12.07 6.23 22.33
C ASN A 186 12.13 7.77 22.44
N ALA A 187 11.26 8.49 21.73
CA ALA A 187 11.18 9.95 21.82
C ALA A 187 10.64 10.45 23.18
N LYS A 188 9.78 9.67 23.84
CA LYS A 188 9.19 10.04 25.14
C LYS A 188 10.09 9.78 26.36
N GLN A 189 11.23 9.10 26.19
CA GLN A 189 12.17 8.85 27.29
C GLN A 189 13.19 9.98 27.50
N HIS A 190 13.31 10.95 26.59
CA HIS A 190 14.34 12.00 26.65
C HIS A 190 13.87 13.43 26.92
N SER A 191 12.58 13.69 27.08
CA SER A 191 12.09 15.03 27.45
C SER A 191 11.67 15.11 28.91
N LYS A 192 12.46 15.81 29.72
CA LYS A 192 12.04 16.33 31.03
C LYS A 192 10.87 17.32 30.84
N PRO A 193 9.92 17.42 31.78
CA PRO A 193 8.76 18.27 31.62
C PRO A 193 9.14 19.73 31.95
N SER A 194 8.89 20.64 31.01
CA SER A 194 8.77 22.08 31.32
C SER A 194 7.32 22.52 31.12
N SER A 195 6.86 23.29 32.08
CA SER A 195 5.51 23.82 32.34
C SER A 195 4.82 24.57 31.20
N ILE A 196 3.55 24.19 30.97
CA ILE A 196 2.30 24.95 30.73
C ILE A 196 2.42 26.42 30.29
N LEU A 197 1.75 26.78 29.17
CA LEU A 197 0.54 27.66 29.11
C LEU A 197 -0.17 27.56 27.74
N PRO A 198 -1.50 27.71 27.67
CA PRO A 198 -2.32 27.46 26.49
C PRO A 198 -2.50 28.73 25.63
N LEU A 199 -2.56 28.57 24.30
CA LEU A 199 -3.05 29.62 23.41
C LEU A 199 -4.00 29.02 22.36
N LEU A 200 -5.23 29.52 22.37
CA LEU A 200 -6.24 29.34 21.32
C LEU A 200 -5.75 29.97 20.01
N GLY A 201 -6.08 29.35 18.87
CA GLY A 201 -6.30 30.11 17.63
C GLY A 201 -5.98 29.41 16.30
N VAL A 202 -7.06 28.96 15.65
CA VAL A 202 -7.34 29.04 14.19
C VAL A 202 -6.67 28.03 13.24
N GLY A 203 -7.55 27.18 12.66
CA GLY A 203 -7.61 26.99 11.19
C GLY A 203 -6.82 25.85 10.58
N PHE A 204 -7.17 24.60 10.89
CA PHE A 204 -6.88 23.50 9.96
C PHE A 204 -8.04 23.40 8.96
N ASP A 205 -7.91 24.06 7.81
CA ASP A 205 -8.58 23.59 6.60
C ASP A 205 -7.90 22.27 6.23
N GLY A 206 -8.46 21.19 6.78
CA GLY A 206 -7.97 19.84 6.58
C GLY A 206 -8.30 19.38 5.17
N GLU A 207 -7.29 19.22 4.32
CA GLU A 207 -7.38 18.25 3.24
C GLU A 207 -7.66 16.88 3.89
N VAL A 208 -8.89 16.40 3.69
CA VAL A 208 -9.33 15.12 4.21
C VAL A 208 -8.51 14.05 3.50
N LYS A 209 -7.62 13.39 4.25
CA LYS A 209 -6.97 12.15 3.84
C LYS A 209 -8.08 11.14 3.55
N VAL A 210 -8.35 10.87 2.28
CA VAL A 210 -9.11 9.69 1.86
C VAL A 210 -8.07 8.62 1.59
N PRO A 211 -7.73 7.78 2.58
CA PRO A 211 -6.92 6.61 2.27
C PRO A 211 -7.70 5.75 1.28
N LEU A 212 -7.02 5.09 0.35
CA LEU A 212 -7.60 3.97 -0.40
C LEU A 212 -7.72 2.75 0.52
N ILE A 213 -8.35 2.94 1.69
CA ILE A 213 -9.20 1.87 2.21
C ILE A 213 -10.16 1.64 1.07
N LEU A 214 -10.41 0.39 0.72
CA LEU A 214 -11.44 -0.01 -0.23
C LEU A 214 -12.86 0.32 0.30
N GLN A 215 -13.00 1.37 1.11
CA GLN A 215 -14.17 2.19 1.30
C GLN A 215 -14.23 3.21 0.17
N MET A 216 -14.74 2.71 -0.94
CA MET A 216 -15.56 3.54 -1.79
C MET A 216 -16.89 3.71 -1.09
N ASP A 217 -17.12 4.88 -0.49
CA ASP A 217 -18.48 5.32 -0.22
C ASP A 217 -19.24 5.50 -1.56
#